data_AF-A0AAU0RTD2-F1
#
_entry.id   AF-A0AAU0RTD2-F1
#
_cell.length_a   1.000
_cell.length_b   1.000
_cell.length_c   1.000
_cell.angle_alpha   90.00
_cell.angle_beta   90.00
_cell.angle_gamma   90.00
#
_symmetry.space_group_name_H-M   'P 1'
#
loop_
_entity.id
_entity.type
_entity.pdbx_description
1 polymer ?
#
loop_
_entity_poly.entity_id
_entity_poly.type
_entity_poly.pdbx_seq_one_letter_code
_entity_poly.pdbx_strand_id
1 'polypeptide(L)'
;MPNSSLPVLPPSEAYDIAVIGGGINGVGIAADAAGRGLSVFLCEKDDLASHTSSASSKLIHGGLRYLEHYEFRLVRESLAEREVLLAKAPHIVKPMRFVLPHRPHLRPAWMIRAGLFLYDHLGKREKLPASRSLRFGADSPLNASITRGFEYSDCWVDDARLVVLNAMAARENGAHVHTQTRCINARRSKGLWLLNMQRADGSLFSIQAKALVNAAGPWVAKFIRDDLKLTSPYGIRLIQGSHLIVPRLYDGENAFILQNEDQRIVFAIPYLERFTIIGTTDREYQGDPSAVSITEGEIDYLLNVVNEHFKKQLSRSDILRTYSGVRPLCNDESDNPSAITRDYTLSLSGSKEEAPILSVFGGKLTTYRKLAESALAELAPFFPQMKPKWTATASLPGGEDMGSLQALTNELRTRFDWLPTEVARRWARTYGTRSWRLVEGVQTLANMGEHLGGGLYTREVDYLCSEEWALSAQDILWRRSKLGLFTTPEEQQRVQTYLNTVARHKTSIEAA
;
A
#
# COMPACT_ATOMS: atom_id res chain seq x y z
N MET A 1 -16.50 -8.92 -23.30
CA MET A 1 -15.83 -7.61 -23.45
C MET A 1 -16.52 -6.63 -22.50
N PRO A 2 -15.78 -5.72 -21.83
CA PRO A 2 -14.62 -5.07 -22.40
C PRO A 2 -13.30 -5.64 -21.88
N ASN A 3 -12.41 -5.96 -22.83
CA ASN A 3 -10.97 -5.75 -22.66
C ASN A 3 -10.75 -4.39 -22.02
N SER A 4 -9.69 -4.23 -21.21
CA SER A 4 -9.22 -2.93 -20.72
C SER A 4 -9.49 -1.85 -21.77
N SER A 5 -10.10 -0.73 -21.38
CA SER A 5 -10.46 0.34 -22.33
C SER A 5 -9.23 0.98 -22.99
N LEU A 6 -8.04 0.66 -22.49
CA LEU A 6 -6.75 1.05 -23.04
C LEU A 6 -6.26 -0.02 -24.03
N PRO A 7 -5.80 0.38 -25.23
CA PRO A 7 -5.21 -0.56 -26.18
C PRO A 7 -4.00 -1.27 -25.55
N VAL A 8 -3.96 -2.60 -25.66
CA VAL A 8 -2.77 -3.38 -25.30
C VAL A 8 -1.71 -3.06 -26.34
N LEU A 9 -0.68 -2.33 -25.94
CA LEU A 9 0.46 -2.06 -26.82
C LEU A 9 1.18 -3.38 -27.14
N PRO A 10 1.71 -3.56 -28.37
CA PRO A 10 2.48 -4.74 -28.69
C PRO A 10 3.74 -4.80 -27.79
N PRO A 11 4.15 -6.00 -27.33
CA PRO A 11 5.40 -6.17 -26.60
C PRO A 11 6.58 -5.54 -27.36
N SER A 12 7.45 -4.82 -26.64
CA SER A 12 8.68 -4.29 -27.23
C SER A 12 9.67 -5.44 -27.50
N GLU A 13 10.47 -5.33 -28.57
CA GLU A 13 11.56 -6.28 -28.84
C GLU A 13 12.57 -6.31 -27.67
N ALA A 14 12.84 -5.14 -27.09
CA ALA A 14 13.55 -4.98 -25.82
C ALA A 14 12.98 -3.77 -25.05
N TYR A 15 12.69 -3.97 -23.77
CA TYR A 15 12.24 -2.88 -22.88
C TYR A 15 13.43 -2.03 -22.42
N ASP A 16 13.17 -0.78 -22.09
CA ASP A 16 14.17 0.06 -21.43
C ASP A 16 14.39 -0.45 -20.00
N ILE A 17 13.31 -0.70 -19.25
CA ILE A 17 13.37 -1.16 -17.86
C ILE A 17 12.45 -2.37 -17.64
N ALA A 18 13.00 -3.44 -17.05
CA ALA A 18 12.22 -4.49 -16.42
C ALA A 18 12.20 -4.31 -14.90
N VAL A 19 11.01 -4.30 -14.29
CA VAL A 19 10.79 -4.16 -12.85
C VAL A 19 10.26 -5.45 -12.25
N ILE A 20 10.96 -6.00 -11.26
CA ILE A 20 10.56 -7.22 -10.56
C ILE A 20 9.92 -6.85 -9.22
N GLY A 21 8.63 -7.17 -9.08
CA GLY A 21 7.82 -6.93 -7.89
C GLY A 21 6.75 -5.85 -8.07
N GLY A 22 5.49 -6.22 -7.88
CA GLY A 22 4.30 -5.37 -7.93
C GLY A 22 3.84 -4.88 -6.55
N GLY A 23 4.78 -4.70 -5.61
CA GLY A 23 4.57 -3.93 -4.39
C GLY A 23 4.70 -2.42 -4.64
N ILE A 24 4.49 -1.59 -3.62
CA ILE A 24 4.44 -0.12 -3.78
C ILE A 24 5.69 0.48 -4.44
N ASN A 25 6.88 0.01 -4.07
CA ASN A 25 8.13 0.53 -4.62
C ASN A 25 8.26 0.20 -6.11
N GLY A 26 7.95 -1.04 -6.49
CA GLY A 26 8.04 -1.49 -7.89
C GLY A 26 7.03 -0.78 -8.79
N VAL A 27 5.75 -0.69 -8.39
CA VAL A 27 4.75 0.04 -9.19
C VAL A 27 5.02 1.54 -9.24
N GLY A 28 5.60 2.12 -8.17
CA GLY A 28 6.01 3.53 -8.16
C GLY A 28 7.15 3.81 -9.13
N ILE A 29 8.17 2.94 -9.16
CA ILE A 29 9.28 3.02 -10.12
C ILE A 29 8.77 2.82 -11.54
N ALA A 30 7.90 1.83 -11.77
CA ALA A 30 7.34 1.57 -13.09
C ALA A 30 6.48 2.74 -13.61
N ALA A 31 5.65 3.33 -12.74
CA ALA A 31 4.85 4.50 -13.09
C ALA A 31 5.74 5.70 -13.44
N ASP A 32 6.74 6.01 -12.61
CA ASP A 32 7.64 7.12 -12.88
C ASP A 32 8.42 6.90 -14.19
N ALA A 33 9.01 5.72 -14.37
CA ALA A 33 9.74 5.34 -15.58
C ALA A 33 8.90 5.49 -16.85
N ALA A 34 7.69 4.94 -16.85
CA ALA A 34 6.79 4.99 -18.01
C ALA A 34 6.37 6.44 -18.33
N GLY A 35 6.02 7.24 -17.32
CA GLY A 35 5.70 8.66 -17.52
C GLY A 35 6.89 9.51 -17.98
N ARG A 36 8.12 9.03 -17.75
CA ARG A 36 9.33 9.63 -18.34
C ARG A 36 9.64 9.17 -19.77
N GLY A 37 8.75 8.39 -20.37
CA GLY A 37 8.82 7.94 -21.77
C GLY A 37 9.64 6.67 -21.98
N LEU A 38 9.94 5.91 -20.94
CA LEU A 38 10.63 4.62 -21.06
C LEU A 38 9.64 3.49 -21.33
N SER A 39 10.04 2.52 -22.15
CA SER A 39 9.31 1.26 -22.28
C SER A 39 9.54 0.39 -21.05
N VAL A 40 8.47 0.05 -20.34
CA VAL A 40 8.55 -0.61 -19.03
C VAL A 40 7.79 -1.93 -19.03
N PHE A 41 8.43 -2.97 -18.52
CA PHE A 41 7.80 -4.24 -18.18
C PHE A 41 7.84 -4.45 -16.67
N LEU A 42 6.72 -4.70 -16.02
CA LEU A 42 6.63 -5.07 -14.61
C LEU A 42 6.04 -6.47 -14.48
N CYS A 43 6.68 -7.33 -13.68
CA CYS A 43 6.10 -8.61 -13.28
C CYS A 43 5.89 -8.70 -11.76
N GLU A 44 4.75 -9.27 -11.38
CA GLU A 44 4.38 -9.63 -10.01
C GLU A 44 4.03 -11.12 -9.99
N LYS A 45 4.66 -11.87 -9.09
CA LYS A 45 4.48 -13.33 -9.02
C LYS A 45 3.07 -13.73 -8.59
N ASP A 46 2.43 -12.91 -7.74
CA ASP A 46 1.08 -13.11 -7.22
C ASP A 46 0.15 -12.00 -7.73
N ASP A 47 -0.65 -11.38 -6.85
CA ASP A 47 -1.42 -10.17 -7.15
C ASP A 47 -0.68 -8.90 -6.65
N LEU A 48 -1.01 -7.75 -7.24
CA LEU A 48 -0.51 -6.45 -6.82
C LEU A 48 -0.76 -6.24 -5.31
N ALA A 49 0.28 -5.81 -4.60
CA ALA A 49 0.28 -5.61 -3.15
C ALA A 49 0.05 -6.87 -2.29
N SER A 50 0.22 -8.10 -2.79
CA SER A 50 -0.10 -9.33 -2.04
C SER A 50 0.62 -9.51 -0.70
N HIS A 51 1.76 -8.85 -0.49
CA HIS A 51 2.63 -9.04 0.66
C HIS A 51 2.71 -7.77 1.53
N THR A 52 3.91 -7.26 1.80
CA THR A 52 4.15 -6.12 2.72
C THR A 52 3.28 -4.89 2.41
N SER A 53 3.00 -4.60 1.14
CA SER A 53 2.27 -3.40 0.72
C SER A 53 0.75 -3.43 0.97
N SER A 54 0.17 -4.54 1.44
CA SER A 54 -1.21 -4.58 1.96
C SER A 54 -1.30 -4.89 3.46
N ALA A 55 -0.16 -5.18 4.08
CA ALA A 55 -0.01 -5.52 5.50
C ALA A 55 0.53 -4.35 6.34
N SER A 56 0.38 -3.11 5.87
CA SER A 56 0.85 -1.93 6.61
C SER A 56 -0.16 -1.50 7.69
N SER A 57 0.24 -0.55 8.54
CA SER A 57 -0.69 0.17 9.42
C SER A 57 -1.59 1.17 8.66
N LYS A 58 -1.47 1.26 7.32
CA LYS A 58 -2.29 2.11 6.45
C LYS A 58 -2.13 3.60 6.73
N LEU A 59 -0.91 4.02 7.04
CA LEU A 59 -0.57 5.40 7.38
C LEU A 59 0.45 5.99 6.40
N ILE A 60 0.19 7.21 5.94
CA ILE A 60 1.21 8.10 5.39
C ILE A 60 1.62 9.02 6.54
N HIS A 61 2.73 8.67 7.17
CA HIS A 61 3.19 9.31 8.40
C HIS A 61 4.67 9.69 8.34
N GLY A 62 4.99 10.82 8.97
CA GLY A 62 6.37 11.32 9.15
C GLY A 62 7.24 10.41 10.02
N GLY A 63 6.61 9.62 10.90
CA GLY A 63 7.32 8.72 11.81
C GLY A 63 7.80 9.41 13.07
N LEU A 64 6.85 9.88 13.89
CA LEU A 64 7.13 10.59 15.14
C LEU A 64 8.19 9.88 16.02
N ARG A 65 8.10 8.56 16.14
CA ARG A 65 9.07 7.75 16.92
C ARG A 65 10.51 7.81 16.40
N TYR A 66 10.72 8.08 15.11
CA TYR A 66 12.07 8.13 14.52
C TYR A 66 12.83 9.40 14.92
N LEU A 67 12.15 10.42 15.46
CA LEU A 67 12.82 11.59 16.04
C LEU A 67 13.69 11.21 17.24
N GLU A 68 13.34 10.16 17.99
CA GLU A 68 14.15 9.65 19.10
C GLU A 68 15.46 9.00 18.63
N HIS A 69 15.52 8.63 17.34
CA HIS A 69 16.70 8.07 16.68
C HIS A 69 17.40 9.08 15.78
N TYR A 70 17.05 10.37 15.86
CA TYR A 70 17.66 11.46 15.08
C TYR A 70 17.57 11.31 13.55
N GLU A 71 16.58 10.55 13.06
CA GLU A 71 16.31 10.29 11.64
C GLU A 71 15.66 11.50 10.93
N PHE A 72 16.23 12.70 11.11
CA PHE A 72 15.63 13.96 10.68
C PHE A 72 15.42 14.04 9.17
N ARG A 73 16.32 13.44 8.38
CA ARG A 73 16.19 13.41 6.91
C ARG A 73 14.94 12.63 6.50
N LEU A 74 14.78 11.41 7.02
CA LEU A 74 13.64 10.53 6.76
C LEU A 74 12.33 11.18 7.24
N VAL A 75 12.34 11.75 8.44
CA VAL A 75 11.16 12.42 9.01
C VAL A 75 10.76 13.62 8.16
N ARG A 76 11.69 14.51 7.80
CA ARG A 76 11.41 15.66 6.93
C ARG A 76 10.84 15.23 5.58
N GLU A 77 11.46 14.26 4.92
CA GLU A 77 11.00 13.76 3.62
C GLU A 77 9.60 13.16 3.73
N SER A 78 9.37 12.32 4.72
CA SER A 78 8.08 11.69 4.97
C SER A 78 6.99 12.70 5.30
N LEU A 79 7.31 13.74 6.08
CA LEU A 79 6.37 14.81 6.45
C LEU A 79 5.94 15.63 5.23
N ALA A 80 6.86 15.93 4.31
CA ALA A 80 6.59 16.67 3.08
C ALA A 80 5.77 15.85 2.08
N GLU A 81 6.04 14.55 1.96
CA GLU A 81 5.30 13.65 1.06
C GLU A 81 3.83 13.47 1.45
N ARG A 82 3.44 13.74 2.71
CA ARG A 82 2.02 13.69 3.13
C ARG A 82 1.13 14.60 2.29
N GLU A 83 1.55 15.86 2.11
CA GLU A 83 0.78 16.85 1.35
C GLU A 83 0.73 16.48 -0.14
N VAL A 84 1.86 15.97 -0.67
CA VAL A 84 1.93 15.46 -2.05
C VAL A 84 0.95 14.32 -2.26
N LEU A 85 0.95 13.32 -1.36
CA LEU A 85 0.08 12.15 -1.48
C LEU A 85 -1.40 12.47 -1.23
N LEU A 86 -1.69 13.42 -0.34
CA LEU A 86 -3.04 13.96 -0.14
C LEU A 86 -3.60 14.58 -1.42
N ALA A 87 -2.79 15.37 -2.13
CA ALA A 87 -3.20 15.96 -3.41
C ALA A 87 -3.26 14.93 -4.55
N LYS A 88 -2.33 13.97 -4.55
CA LYS A 88 -2.18 12.97 -5.61
C LYS A 88 -3.32 11.94 -5.64
N ALA A 89 -3.88 11.56 -4.49
CA ALA A 89 -4.94 10.54 -4.42
C ALA A 89 -5.98 10.86 -3.32
N PRO A 90 -6.75 11.96 -3.46
CA PRO A 90 -7.63 12.49 -2.42
C PRO A 90 -8.81 11.58 -2.06
N HIS A 91 -9.14 10.60 -2.90
CA HIS A 91 -10.18 9.61 -2.62
C HIS A 91 -9.74 8.53 -1.63
N ILE A 92 -8.46 8.13 -1.65
CA ILE A 92 -7.90 7.09 -0.76
C ILE A 92 -6.96 7.62 0.34
N VAL A 93 -6.39 8.82 0.19
CA VAL A 93 -5.54 9.46 1.21
C VAL A 93 -6.33 10.54 1.91
N LYS A 94 -6.48 10.43 3.24
CA LYS A 94 -7.22 11.43 4.05
C LYS A 94 -6.41 11.90 5.25
N PRO A 95 -6.58 13.18 5.67
CA PRO A 95 -6.05 13.65 6.94
C PRO A 95 -6.63 12.82 8.10
N MET A 96 -5.80 12.56 9.11
CA MET A 96 -6.19 11.87 10.34
C MET A 96 -5.51 12.53 11.53
N ARG A 97 -6.27 12.69 12.62
CA ARG A 97 -5.74 13.18 13.90
C ARG A 97 -5.35 12.00 14.78
N PHE A 98 -4.20 12.13 15.41
CA PHE A 98 -3.61 11.11 16.28
C PHE A 98 -3.55 11.65 17.70
N VAL A 99 -4.24 10.96 18.61
CA VAL A 99 -4.25 11.24 20.03
C VAL A 99 -3.16 10.39 20.71
N LEU A 100 -2.24 11.05 21.39
CA LEU A 100 -1.17 10.46 22.19
C LEU A 100 -1.50 10.62 23.67
N PRO A 101 -2.02 9.58 24.35
CA PRO A 101 -2.25 9.63 25.79
C PRO A 101 -0.92 9.77 26.53
N HIS A 102 -0.86 10.68 27.50
CA HIS A 102 0.40 10.98 28.19
C HIS A 102 0.67 9.96 29.30
N ARG A 103 1.78 9.22 29.17
CA ARG A 103 2.33 8.33 30.20
C ARG A 103 3.67 8.90 30.71
N PRO A 104 3.68 9.66 31.82
CA PRO A 104 4.85 10.44 32.23
C PRO A 104 6.05 9.60 32.64
N HIS A 105 5.85 8.36 33.09
CA HIS A 105 6.93 7.44 33.44
C HIS A 105 7.67 6.88 32.23
N LEU A 106 7.06 6.91 31.03
CA LEU A 106 7.70 6.52 29.78
C LEU A 106 8.38 7.71 29.12
N ARG A 107 7.63 8.79 28.88
CA ARG A 107 8.12 10.00 28.22
C ARG A 107 7.64 11.26 28.93
N PRO A 108 8.54 12.16 29.36
CA PRO A 108 8.15 13.39 30.04
C PRO A 108 7.47 14.36 29.06
N ALA A 109 6.52 15.16 29.56
CA ALA A 109 5.69 16.03 28.72
C ALA A 109 6.51 17.04 27.89
N TRP A 110 7.62 17.56 28.43
CA TRP A 110 8.47 18.52 27.72
C TRP A 110 9.09 17.91 26.45
N MET A 111 9.48 16.63 26.51
CA MET A 111 10.08 15.91 25.38
C MET A 111 9.05 15.71 24.27
N ILE A 112 7.82 15.29 24.62
CA ILE A 112 6.75 15.14 23.64
C ILE A 112 6.43 16.50 22.98
N ARG A 113 6.36 17.59 23.76
CA ARG A 113 6.13 18.93 23.20
C ARG A 113 7.24 19.36 22.24
N ALA A 114 8.50 19.10 22.57
CA ALA A 114 9.63 19.38 21.68
C ALA A 114 9.57 18.54 20.39
N GLY A 115 9.28 17.24 20.52
CA GLY A 115 9.11 16.34 19.37
C GLY A 115 7.96 16.77 18.45
N LEU A 116 6.81 17.14 19.01
CA LEU A 116 5.67 17.65 18.25
C LEU A 116 5.96 18.99 17.57
N PHE A 117 6.69 19.89 18.24
CA PHE A 117 7.18 21.11 17.63
C PHE A 117 8.05 20.79 16.40
N LEU A 118 9.03 19.89 16.53
CA LEU A 118 9.84 19.45 15.39
C LEU A 118 8.97 18.83 14.29
N TYR A 119 8.02 17.97 14.65
CA TYR A 119 7.14 17.29 13.69
C TYR A 119 6.24 18.26 12.90
N ASP A 120 5.81 19.36 13.52
CA ASP A 120 5.02 20.40 12.87
C ASP A 120 5.84 21.30 11.92
N HIS A 121 7.17 21.37 12.08
CA HIS A 121 8.03 22.34 11.39
C HIS A 121 9.15 21.72 10.53
N LEU A 122 9.44 20.42 10.65
CA LEU A 122 10.48 19.76 9.84
C LEU A 122 10.08 19.61 8.37
N GLY A 123 8.78 19.44 8.09
CA GLY A 123 8.23 19.39 6.73
C GLY A 123 7.26 20.54 6.48
N LYS A 124 7.09 20.93 5.21
CA LYS A 124 6.09 21.94 4.84
C LYS A 124 4.68 21.40 5.12
N ARG A 125 3.93 22.12 5.95
CA ARG A 125 2.54 21.83 6.32
C ARG A 125 1.63 22.88 5.68
N GLU A 126 0.71 22.46 4.82
CA GLU A 126 -0.19 23.36 4.11
C GLU A 126 -1.64 23.19 4.58
N LYS A 127 -2.15 21.95 4.61
CA LYS A 127 -3.56 21.66 4.91
C LYS A 127 -3.78 21.00 6.27
N LEU A 128 -2.76 20.31 6.79
CA LEU A 128 -2.89 19.57 8.04
C LEU A 128 -2.91 20.51 9.27
N PRO A 129 -3.84 20.34 10.24
CA PRO A 129 -3.82 21.14 11.47
C PRO A 129 -2.58 20.89 12.34
N ALA A 130 -2.15 21.90 13.10
CA ALA A 130 -1.00 21.81 14.01
C ALA A 130 -1.27 20.90 15.23
N SER A 131 -0.22 20.58 15.97
CA SER A 131 -0.34 19.83 17.23
C SER A 131 -0.95 20.67 18.36
N ARG A 132 -1.61 20.00 19.32
CA ARG A 132 -2.18 20.65 20.53
C ARG A 132 -2.15 19.71 21.73
N SER A 133 -2.23 20.27 22.93
CA SER A 133 -2.44 19.49 24.16
C SER A 133 -3.92 19.17 24.34
N LEU A 134 -4.21 18.02 24.95
CA LEU A 134 -5.55 17.56 25.28
C LEU A 134 -5.67 17.28 26.79
N ARG A 135 -6.89 17.44 27.31
CA ARG A 135 -7.31 16.92 28.61
C ARG A 135 -8.44 15.93 28.40
N PHE A 136 -8.44 14.85 29.17
CA PHE A 136 -9.44 13.79 29.11
C PHE A 136 -10.30 13.81 30.37
N GLY A 137 -11.61 13.84 30.18
CA GLY A 137 -12.61 13.76 31.25
C GLY A 137 -13.24 12.37 31.36
N ALA A 138 -14.33 12.29 32.11
CA ALA A 138 -15.08 11.04 32.33
C ALA A 138 -15.62 10.43 31.02
N ASP A 139 -15.95 11.25 30.02
CA ASP A 139 -16.50 10.79 28.73
C ASP A 139 -15.42 10.30 27.74
N SER A 140 -14.14 10.41 28.09
CA SER A 140 -13.05 9.87 27.28
C SER A 140 -13.15 8.34 27.17
N PRO A 141 -12.84 7.71 26.01
CA PRO A 141 -12.78 6.25 25.90
C PRO A 141 -11.59 5.65 26.66
N LEU A 142 -10.63 6.48 27.08
CA LEU A 142 -9.44 6.07 27.83
C LEU A 142 -9.76 5.80 29.30
N ASN A 143 -8.93 4.97 29.93
CA ASN A 143 -8.95 4.71 31.36
C ASN A 143 -8.84 6.01 32.18
N ALA A 144 -9.55 6.08 33.31
CA ALA A 144 -9.72 7.31 34.09
C ALA A 144 -8.41 7.87 34.68
N SER A 145 -7.39 7.03 34.84
CA SER A 145 -6.04 7.44 35.25
C SER A 145 -5.34 8.32 34.19
N ILE A 146 -5.75 8.24 32.92
CA ILE A 146 -5.14 8.97 31.81
C ILE A 146 -5.91 10.27 31.58
N THR A 147 -5.44 11.36 32.19
CA THR A 147 -6.14 12.66 32.21
C THR A 147 -5.59 13.70 31.22
N ARG A 148 -4.44 13.43 30.60
CA ARG A 148 -3.75 14.34 29.68
C ARG A 148 -3.24 13.60 28.45
N GLY A 149 -3.10 14.33 27.36
CA GLY A 149 -2.50 13.81 26.14
C GLY A 149 -2.16 14.92 25.17
N PHE A 150 -1.79 14.54 23.96
CA PHE A 150 -1.50 15.43 22.86
C PHE A 150 -2.23 14.97 21.60
N GLU A 151 -2.44 15.86 20.66
CA GLU A 151 -3.03 15.56 19.36
C GLU A 151 -2.17 16.15 18.26
N TYR A 152 -1.94 15.41 17.18
CA TYR A 152 -1.23 15.88 16.00
C TYR A 152 -1.82 15.30 14.71
N SER A 153 -1.34 15.77 13.56
CA SER A 153 -1.81 15.33 12.25
C SER A 153 -0.83 14.40 11.54
N ASP A 154 -1.39 13.37 10.93
CA ASP A 154 -0.78 12.56 9.87
C ASP A 154 -1.90 12.19 8.87
N CYS A 155 -1.66 11.22 7.99
CA CYS A 155 -2.67 10.78 7.03
C CYS A 155 -2.88 9.26 7.10
N TRP A 156 -4.10 8.86 6.76
CA TRP A 156 -4.46 7.48 6.51
C TRP A 156 -4.55 7.24 4.99
N VAL A 157 -4.23 6.03 4.55
CA VAL A 157 -4.31 5.61 3.15
C VAL A 157 -4.80 4.16 3.00
N ASP A 158 -5.57 3.87 1.95
CA ASP A 158 -5.71 2.46 1.51
C ASP A 158 -4.43 2.03 0.77
N ASP A 159 -3.61 1.26 1.47
CA ASP A 159 -2.28 0.82 1.02
C ASP A 159 -2.34 -0.03 -0.26
N ALA A 160 -3.20 -1.03 -0.30
CA ALA A 160 -3.37 -1.89 -1.47
C ALA A 160 -3.94 -1.12 -2.68
N ARG A 161 -4.82 -0.12 -2.46
CA ARG A 161 -5.29 0.74 -3.56
C ARG A 161 -4.19 1.64 -4.07
N LEU A 162 -3.38 2.23 -3.19
CA LEU A 162 -2.25 3.06 -3.61
C LEU A 162 -1.31 2.30 -4.56
N VAL A 163 -1.09 1.01 -4.34
CA VAL A 163 -0.32 0.16 -5.26
C VAL A 163 -1.00 0.02 -6.62
N VAL A 164 -2.27 -0.41 -6.64
CA VAL A 164 -2.96 -0.65 -7.92
C VAL A 164 -3.14 0.63 -8.72
N LEU A 165 -3.40 1.77 -8.07
CA LEU A 165 -3.50 3.05 -8.77
C LEU A 165 -2.16 3.46 -9.41
N ASN A 166 -1.03 3.15 -8.79
CA ASN A 166 0.28 3.34 -9.44
C ASN A 166 0.49 2.36 -10.60
N ALA A 167 0.04 1.10 -10.49
CA ALA A 167 0.07 0.16 -11.61
C ALA A 167 -0.82 0.61 -12.78
N MET A 168 -2.01 1.15 -12.48
CA MET A 168 -2.89 1.77 -13.48
C MET A 168 -2.21 2.97 -14.13
N ALA A 169 -1.59 3.86 -13.35
CA ALA A 169 -0.84 5.00 -13.88
C ALA A 169 0.32 4.56 -14.78
N ALA A 170 1.04 3.49 -14.41
CA ALA A 170 2.08 2.90 -15.25
C ALA A 170 1.50 2.40 -16.57
N ARG A 171 0.40 1.63 -16.53
CA ARG A 171 -0.29 1.13 -17.73
C ARG A 171 -0.82 2.25 -18.62
N GLU A 172 -1.40 3.29 -18.04
CA GLU A 172 -1.88 4.48 -18.76
C GLU A 172 -0.73 5.24 -19.45
N ASN A 173 0.50 5.13 -18.94
CA ASN A 173 1.71 5.65 -19.59
C ASN A 173 2.42 4.61 -20.48
N GLY A 174 1.78 3.48 -20.78
CA GLY A 174 2.28 2.47 -21.72
C GLY A 174 3.13 1.35 -21.11
N ALA A 175 3.22 1.23 -19.79
CA ALA A 175 3.89 0.09 -19.16
C ALA A 175 3.08 -1.21 -19.32
N HIS A 176 3.80 -2.32 -19.49
CA HIS A 176 3.20 -3.66 -19.44
C HIS A 176 3.29 -4.23 -18.03
N VAL A 177 2.14 -4.42 -17.39
CA VAL A 177 2.04 -4.94 -16.02
C VAL A 177 1.45 -6.34 -16.05
N HIS A 178 2.25 -7.32 -15.62
CA HIS A 178 1.90 -8.73 -15.61
C HIS A 178 1.85 -9.26 -14.17
N THR A 179 0.64 -9.47 -13.65
CA THR A 179 0.42 -10.23 -12.40
C THR A 179 0.51 -11.74 -12.68
N GLN A 180 0.53 -12.56 -11.62
CA GLN A 180 0.61 -14.02 -11.74
C GLN A 180 1.78 -14.48 -12.63
N THR A 181 2.88 -13.73 -12.60
CA THR A 181 4.04 -13.89 -13.48
C THR A 181 5.32 -13.72 -12.66
N ARG A 182 6.03 -14.82 -12.45
CA ARG A 182 7.28 -14.85 -11.69
C ARG A 182 8.48 -14.77 -12.62
N CYS A 183 9.40 -13.85 -12.34
CA CYS A 183 10.76 -13.92 -12.89
C CYS A 183 11.51 -15.06 -12.19
N ILE A 184 11.84 -16.11 -12.94
CA ILE A 184 12.50 -17.31 -12.40
C ILE A 184 14.02 -17.26 -12.54
N ASN A 185 14.55 -16.49 -13.49
CA ASN A 185 15.95 -16.12 -13.55
C ASN A 185 16.15 -14.93 -14.51
N ALA A 186 17.27 -14.22 -14.36
CA ALA A 186 17.72 -13.26 -15.35
C ALA A 186 19.24 -13.25 -15.44
N ARG A 187 19.77 -13.01 -16.65
CA ARG A 187 21.21 -12.93 -16.91
C ARG A 187 21.54 -11.85 -17.91
N ARG A 188 22.75 -11.32 -17.82
CA ARG A 188 23.29 -10.40 -18.83
C ARG A 188 23.69 -11.17 -20.09
N SER A 189 23.37 -10.62 -21.25
CA SER A 189 23.73 -11.16 -22.56
C SER A 189 23.79 -10.02 -23.57
N LYS A 190 24.96 -9.79 -24.18
CA LYS A 190 25.17 -8.77 -25.23
C LYS A 190 24.70 -7.35 -24.82
N GLY A 191 25.00 -6.93 -23.60
CA GLY A 191 24.63 -5.60 -23.09
C GLY A 191 23.14 -5.42 -22.77
N LEU A 192 22.38 -6.52 -22.69
CA LEU A 192 20.98 -6.53 -22.25
C LEU A 192 20.78 -7.57 -21.14
N TRP A 193 19.74 -7.39 -20.34
CA TRP A 193 19.17 -8.44 -19.51
C TRP A 193 18.28 -9.34 -20.37
N LEU A 194 18.52 -10.65 -20.29
CA LEU A 194 17.57 -11.68 -20.72
C LEU A 194 16.88 -12.22 -19.47
N LEU A 195 15.57 -12.02 -19.38
CA LEU A 195 14.76 -12.47 -18.24
C LEU A 195 13.84 -13.60 -18.67
N ASN A 196 13.78 -14.66 -17.85
CA ASN A 196 12.87 -15.77 -18.04
C ASN A 196 11.74 -15.68 -17.01
N MET A 197 10.52 -15.73 -17.52
CA MET A 197 9.29 -15.57 -16.77
C MET A 197 8.49 -16.87 -16.80
N GLN A 198 7.78 -17.14 -15.71
CA GLN A 198 6.82 -18.22 -15.59
C GLN A 198 5.46 -17.64 -15.20
N ARG A 199 4.42 -17.93 -15.97
CA ARG A 199 3.03 -17.60 -15.62
C ARG A 199 2.46 -18.61 -14.62
N ALA A 200 1.34 -18.27 -13.98
CA ALA A 200 0.68 -19.17 -13.03
C ALA A 200 0.22 -20.52 -13.64
N ASP A 201 -0.03 -20.59 -14.95
CA ASP A 201 -0.33 -21.83 -15.68
C ASP A 201 0.92 -22.71 -15.94
N GLY A 202 2.10 -22.26 -15.53
CA GLY A 202 3.38 -22.93 -15.74
C GLY A 202 4.06 -22.59 -17.06
N SER A 203 3.39 -21.87 -17.97
CA SER A 203 3.96 -21.46 -19.25
C SER A 203 5.17 -20.54 -19.07
N LEU A 204 6.16 -20.71 -19.95
CA LEU A 204 7.41 -19.97 -19.92
C LEU A 204 7.48 -19.00 -21.09
N PHE A 205 8.02 -17.82 -20.84
CA PHE A 205 8.38 -16.86 -21.88
C PHE A 205 9.59 -16.02 -21.45
N SER A 206 10.22 -15.35 -22.41
CA SER A 206 11.39 -14.52 -22.15
C SER A 206 11.19 -13.10 -22.66
N ILE A 207 11.82 -12.15 -22.00
CA ILE A 207 11.91 -10.76 -22.45
C ILE A 207 13.36 -10.27 -22.40
N GLN A 208 13.63 -9.19 -23.12
CA GLN A 208 14.89 -8.47 -23.01
C GLN A 208 14.68 -7.08 -22.41
N ALA A 209 15.64 -6.59 -21.63
CA ALA A 209 15.60 -5.24 -21.06
C ALA A 209 16.99 -4.59 -21.00
N LYS A 210 17.06 -3.27 -21.15
CA LYS A 210 18.33 -2.52 -21.03
C LYS A 210 18.76 -2.33 -19.57
N ALA A 211 17.81 -2.24 -18.64
CA ALA A 211 18.06 -2.18 -17.21
C ALA A 211 17.09 -3.09 -16.43
N LEU A 212 17.54 -3.57 -15.27
CA LEU A 212 16.74 -4.36 -14.35
C LEU A 212 16.54 -3.60 -13.03
N VAL A 213 15.32 -3.55 -12.53
CA VAL A 213 14.99 -3.08 -11.19
C VAL A 213 14.52 -4.25 -10.36
N ASN A 214 15.25 -4.57 -9.29
CA ASN A 214 14.83 -5.53 -8.28
C ASN A 214 14.13 -4.79 -7.13
N ALA A 215 12.80 -4.76 -7.19
CA ALA A 215 11.92 -4.20 -6.18
C ALA A 215 11.12 -5.30 -5.44
N ALA A 216 11.71 -6.50 -5.31
CA ALA A 216 11.05 -7.69 -4.77
C ALA A 216 10.88 -7.69 -3.23
N GLY A 217 11.05 -6.55 -2.56
CA GLY A 217 10.79 -6.38 -1.13
C GLY A 217 11.47 -7.46 -0.26
N PRO A 218 10.72 -8.26 0.52
CA PRO A 218 11.29 -9.35 1.34
C PRO A 218 12.16 -10.36 0.58
N TRP A 219 11.99 -10.47 -0.74
CA TRP A 219 12.74 -11.38 -1.59
C TRP A 219 13.97 -10.72 -2.25
N VAL A 220 14.24 -9.42 -2.06
CA VAL A 220 15.30 -8.69 -2.78
C VAL A 220 16.66 -9.41 -2.74
N ALA A 221 17.13 -9.80 -1.55
CA ALA A 221 18.42 -10.43 -1.37
C ALA A 221 18.43 -11.89 -1.88
N LYS A 222 17.30 -12.59 -1.72
CA LYS A 222 17.13 -13.96 -2.22
C LYS A 222 17.16 -13.98 -3.75
N PHE A 223 16.44 -13.08 -4.41
CA PHE A 223 16.40 -12.96 -5.86
C PHE A 223 17.80 -12.72 -6.45
N ILE A 224 18.59 -11.82 -5.85
CA ILE A 224 19.96 -11.55 -6.29
C ILE A 224 20.84 -12.80 -6.21
N ARG A 225 20.81 -13.52 -5.10
CA ARG A 225 21.66 -14.71 -4.90
C ARG A 225 21.18 -15.92 -5.68
N ASP A 226 19.89 -16.23 -5.59
CA ASP A 226 19.36 -17.51 -6.04
C ASP A 226 18.94 -17.47 -7.51
N ASP A 227 18.34 -16.37 -7.96
CA ASP A 227 17.75 -16.27 -9.30
C ASP A 227 18.67 -15.53 -10.30
N LEU A 228 19.48 -14.57 -9.82
CA LEU A 228 20.47 -13.86 -10.65
C LEU A 228 21.89 -14.43 -10.55
N LYS A 229 22.18 -15.25 -9.52
CA LYS A 229 23.52 -15.78 -9.21
C LYS A 229 24.57 -14.69 -9.01
N LEU A 230 24.18 -13.58 -8.38
CA LEU A 230 25.02 -12.44 -8.05
C LEU A 230 25.22 -12.29 -6.54
N THR A 231 26.20 -11.50 -6.14
CA THR A 231 26.41 -11.13 -4.73
C THR A 231 25.46 -10.00 -4.35
N SER A 232 24.67 -10.19 -3.29
CA SER A 232 23.82 -9.11 -2.77
C SER A 232 24.69 -8.08 -2.02
N PRO A 233 24.55 -6.78 -2.33
CA PRO A 233 25.36 -5.73 -1.71
C PRO A 233 25.00 -5.51 -0.23
N TYR A 234 23.79 -5.90 0.17
CA TYR A 234 23.30 -5.75 1.55
C TYR A 234 22.56 -6.99 2.01
N GLY A 235 22.65 -7.26 3.31
CA GLY A 235 21.75 -8.19 3.99
C GLY A 235 20.35 -7.59 4.16
N ILE A 236 19.37 -8.45 4.42
CA ILE A 236 18.01 -8.04 4.76
C ILE A 236 17.62 -8.66 6.09
N ARG A 237 17.01 -7.86 6.96
CA ARG A 237 16.32 -8.36 8.16
C ARG A 237 14.83 -8.32 7.94
N LEU A 238 14.19 -9.46 8.17
CA LEU A 238 12.75 -9.60 8.01
C LEU A 238 12.10 -9.39 9.36
N ILE A 239 11.46 -8.24 9.54
CA ILE A 239 10.76 -7.93 10.79
C ILE A 239 9.26 -8.10 10.55
N GLN A 240 8.68 -9.15 11.13
CA GLN A 240 7.24 -9.37 11.15
C GLN A 240 6.55 -8.26 11.96
N GLY A 241 5.44 -7.78 11.42
CA GLY A 241 4.46 -6.99 12.14
C GLY A 241 3.06 -7.43 11.81
N SER A 242 2.24 -7.51 12.85
CA SER A 242 0.87 -8.00 12.78
C SER A 242 -0.11 -6.98 13.32
N HIS A 243 -1.38 -7.15 12.95
CA HIS A 243 -2.48 -6.28 13.32
C HIS A 243 -3.74 -7.09 13.60
N LEU A 244 -4.58 -6.57 14.50
CA LEU A 244 -5.92 -7.07 14.77
C LEU A 244 -6.96 -6.13 14.16
N ILE A 245 -8.07 -6.69 13.68
CA ILE A 245 -9.28 -5.96 13.33
C ILE A 245 -10.38 -6.41 14.28
N VAL A 246 -10.94 -5.46 15.02
CA VAL A 246 -12.00 -5.67 16.02
C VAL A 246 -13.19 -4.77 15.71
N PRO A 247 -14.39 -5.01 16.29
CA PRO A 247 -15.49 -4.04 16.23
C PRO A 247 -15.04 -2.68 16.74
N ARG A 248 -15.70 -1.60 16.28
CA ARG A 248 -15.38 -0.23 16.70
C ARG A 248 -15.19 -0.13 18.22
N LEU A 249 -14.00 0.29 18.63
CA LEU A 249 -13.60 0.36 20.03
C LEU A 249 -14.17 1.59 20.74
N TYR A 250 -14.32 2.70 20.02
CA TYR A 250 -14.78 3.98 20.56
C TYR A 250 -15.44 4.84 19.48
N ASP A 251 -16.25 5.82 19.90
CA ASP A 251 -16.83 6.82 19.03
C ASP A 251 -15.82 7.92 18.68
N GLY A 252 -15.87 8.42 17.45
CA GLY A 252 -14.94 9.42 16.91
C GLY A 252 -14.03 8.89 15.80
N GLU A 253 -13.36 9.83 15.13
CA GLU A 253 -12.56 9.60 13.91
C GLU A 253 -11.04 9.69 14.16
N ASN A 254 -10.64 10.00 15.39
CA ASN A 254 -9.24 10.10 15.78
C ASN A 254 -8.63 8.71 15.95
N ALA A 255 -7.39 8.54 15.47
CA ALA A 255 -6.56 7.41 15.86
C ALA A 255 -5.90 7.67 17.22
N PHE A 256 -5.56 6.62 17.94
CA PHE A 256 -4.70 6.70 19.12
C PHE A 256 -3.33 6.10 18.84
N ILE A 257 -2.30 6.71 19.41
CA ILE A 257 -0.93 6.21 19.47
C ILE A 257 -0.61 5.93 20.95
N LEU A 258 -0.54 4.66 21.30
CA LEU A 258 -0.42 4.15 22.66
C LEU A 258 1.05 3.88 22.98
N GLN A 259 1.52 4.36 24.12
CA GLN A 259 2.89 4.14 24.58
C GLN A 259 2.94 2.87 25.44
N ASN A 260 3.76 1.92 25.01
CA ASN A 260 3.93 0.66 25.73
C ASN A 260 5.20 0.67 26.61
N GLU A 261 5.24 -0.21 27.61
CA GLU A 261 6.35 -0.32 28.58
C GLU A 261 7.69 -0.71 27.93
N ASP A 262 7.65 -1.42 26.79
CA ASP A 262 8.81 -1.77 25.97
C ASP A 262 9.32 -0.61 25.08
N GLN A 263 8.86 0.62 25.36
CA GLN A 263 9.14 1.86 24.61
C GLN A 263 8.59 1.91 23.18
N ARG A 264 7.93 0.85 22.71
CA ARG A 264 7.28 0.82 21.40
C ARG A 264 5.93 1.53 21.46
N ILE A 265 5.40 1.80 20.27
CA ILE A 265 4.08 2.41 20.12
C ILE A 265 3.13 1.44 19.41
N VAL A 266 1.87 1.45 19.83
CA VAL A 266 0.78 0.70 19.19
C VAL A 266 -0.30 1.69 18.78
N PHE A 267 -0.83 1.56 17.58
CA PHE A 267 -1.93 2.36 17.09
C PHE A 267 -3.26 1.64 17.31
N ALA A 268 -4.30 2.41 17.66
CA ALA A 268 -5.70 2.04 17.49
C ALA A 268 -6.32 3.00 16.48
N ILE A 269 -6.73 2.49 15.31
CA ILE A 269 -7.08 3.31 14.14
C ILE A 269 -8.53 3.02 13.75
N PRO A 270 -9.43 4.02 13.70
CA PRO A 270 -10.78 3.84 13.16
C PRO A 270 -10.73 3.37 11.71
N TYR A 271 -11.48 2.31 11.40
CA TYR A 271 -11.39 1.64 10.12
C TYR A 271 -12.77 1.30 9.55
N LEU A 272 -13.04 1.76 8.33
CA LEU A 272 -14.28 1.55 7.59
C LEU A 272 -15.55 1.80 8.42
N GLU A 273 -15.52 2.83 9.27
CA GLU A 273 -16.59 3.31 10.16
C GLU A 273 -17.09 2.33 11.25
N ARG A 274 -16.85 1.03 11.08
CA ARG A 274 -17.37 -0.05 11.93
C ARG A 274 -16.32 -0.79 12.74
N PHE A 275 -15.05 -0.58 12.45
CA PHE A 275 -13.95 -1.37 12.99
C PHE A 275 -12.84 -0.50 13.58
N THR A 276 -11.94 -1.15 14.31
CA THR A 276 -10.67 -0.56 14.76
C THR A 276 -9.54 -1.49 14.37
N ILE A 277 -8.51 -0.96 13.69
CA ILE A 277 -7.25 -1.65 13.46
C ILE A 277 -6.34 -1.40 14.66
N ILE A 278 -5.80 -2.46 15.26
CA ILE A 278 -4.86 -2.40 16.37
C ILE A 278 -3.52 -2.96 15.89
N GLY A 279 -2.44 -2.18 16.01
CA GLY A 279 -1.11 -2.67 15.64
C GLY A 279 -0.01 -1.62 15.76
N THR A 280 1.27 -2.01 15.76
CA THR A 280 1.77 -3.29 15.28
C THR A 280 2.90 -3.81 16.16
N THR A 281 3.35 -5.03 15.86
CA THR A 281 4.43 -5.76 16.50
C THR A 281 5.74 -5.63 15.69
N ASP A 282 6.87 -5.98 16.31
CA ASP A 282 8.19 -6.05 15.68
C ASP A 282 8.85 -7.34 16.20
N ARG A 283 8.85 -8.38 15.36
CA ARG A 283 9.41 -9.70 15.68
C ARG A 283 10.34 -10.13 14.57
N GLU A 284 11.52 -10.65 14.90
CA GLU A 284 12.41 -11.26 13.89
C GLU A 284 11.69 -12.44 13.22
N TYR A 285 11.73 -12.48 11.89
CA TYR A 285 11.10 -13.53 11.11
C TYR A 285 12.12 -14.30 10.29
N GLN A 286 12.00 -15.62 10.31
CA GLN A 286 12.75 -16.53 9.46
C GLN A 286 11.75 -17.44 8.76
N GLY A 287 12.01 -17.77 7.49
CA GLY A 287 11.14 -18.58 6.67
C GLY A 287 10.64 -17.84 5.43
N ASP A 288 9.61 -18.39 4.78
CA ASP A 288 9.02 -17.78 3.59
C ASP A 288 8.16 -16.56 3.98
N PRO A 289 8.46 -15.35 3.48
CA PRO A 289 7.62 -14.18 3.69
C PRO A 289 6.15 -14.35 3.25
N SER A 290 5.87 -15.26 2.32
CA SER A 290 4.50 -15.52 1.85
C SER A 290 3.61 -16.25 2.88
N ALA A 291 4.23 -16.93 3.85
CA ALA A 291 3.56 -17.74 4.86
C ALA A 291 3.41 -17.02 6.22
N VAL A 292 3.79 -15.74 6.31
CA VAL A 292 3.77 -14.99 7.57
C VAL A 292 2.35 -14.90 8.12
N SER A 293 2.20 -15.20 9.41
CA SER A 293 0.93 -15.15 10.13
C SER A 293 1.15 -14.71 11.57
N ILE A 294 0.15 -14.06 12.15
CA ILE A 294 0.21 -13.57 13.52
C ILE A 294 0.41 -14.72 14.50
N THR A 295 1.24 -14.52 15.51
CA THR A 295 1.47 -15.47 16.58
C THR A 295 0.61 -15.19 17.81
N GLU A 296 0.41 -16.20 18.66
CA GLU A 296 -0.31 -16.06 19.93
C GLU A 296 0.27 -14.95 20.82
N GLY A 297 1.61 -14.87 20.92
CA GLY A 297 2.28 -13.83 21.69
C GLY A 297 2.06 -12.42 21.15
N GLU A 298 1.92 -12.26 19.82
CA GLU A 298 1.58 -10.96 19.22
C GLU A 298 0.13 -10.56 19.50
N ILE A 299 -0.79 -11.53 19.55
CA ILE A 299 -2.20 -11.29 19.94
C ILE A 299 -2.24 -10.79 21.39
N ASP A 300 -1.61 -11.51 22.31
CA ASP A 300 -1.59 -11.13 23.73
C ASP A 300 -0.94 -9.75 23.93
N TYR A 301 0.18 -9.49 23.25
CA TYR A 301 0.85 -8.19 23.27
C TYR A 301 -0.10 -7.06 22.86
N LEU A 302 -0.80 -7.20 21.72
CA LEU A 302 -1.68 -6.13 21.21
C LEU A 302 -2.93 -5.93 22.08
N LEU A 303 -3.53 -7.01 22.59
CA LEU A 303 -4.67 -6.93 23.50
C LEU A 303 -4.29 -6.27 24.82
N ASN A 304 -3.14 -6.64 25.41
CA ASN A 304 -2.66 -6.06 26.66
C ASN A 304 -2.50 -4.53 26.54
N VAL A 305 -1.79 -4.05 25.51
CA VAL A 305 -1.57 -2.61 25.32
C VAL A 305 -2.89 -1.86 25.16
N VAL A 306 -3.85 -2.41 24.43
CA VAL A 306 -5.16 -1.75 24.26
C VAL A 306 -5.96 -1.74 25.56
N ASN A 307 -5.99 -2.86 26.29
CA ASN A 307 -6.74 -2.99 27.54
C ASN A 307 -6.19 -2.11 28.68
N GLU A 308 -4.88 -1.85 28.68
CA GLU A 308 -4.26 -0.89 29.61
C GLU A 308 -4.66 0.56 29.35
N HIS A 309 -5.07 0.90 28.12
CA HIS A 309 -5.35 2.28 27.73
C HIS A 309 -6.86 2.61 27.69
N PHE A 310 -7.71 1.66 27.29
CA PHE A 310 -9.13 1.89 27.05
C PHE A 310 -10.02 1.30 28.14
N LYS A 311 -11.15 1.97 28.42
CA LYS A 311 -12.17 1.48 29.36
C LYS A 311 -12.84 0.22 28.85
N LYS A 312 -13.21 0.21 27.56
CA LYS A 312 -13.79 -0.96 26.90
C LYS A 312 -12.70 -2.01 26.71
N GLN A 313 -12.83 -3.11 27.44
CA GLN A 313 -11.90 -4.24 27.37
C GLN A 313 -12.20 -5.10 26.14
N LEU A 314 -11.14 -5.58 25.51
CA LEU A 314 -11.19 -6.53 24.40
C LEU A 314 -10.65 -7.88 24.84
N SER A 315 -11.21 -8.92 24.25
CA SER A 315 -10.84 -10.31 24.40
C SER A 315 -10.48 -10.92 23.04
N ARG A 316 -9.95 -12.15 23.07
CA ARG A 316 -9.63 -12.89 21.83
C ARG A 316 -10.87 -13.16 20.98
N SER A 317 -12.05 -13.30 21.58
CA SER A 317 -13.32 -13.48 20.85
C SER A 317 -13.81 -12.22 20.13
N ASP A 318 -13.25 -11.05 20.43
CA ASP A 318 -13.59 -9.80 19.73
C ASP A 318 -12.80 -9.62 18.43
N ILE A 319 -11.81 -10.50 18.16
CA ILE A 319 -10.98 -10.42 16.95
C ILE A 319 -11.78 -10.95 15.76
N LEU A 320 -12.14 -10.05 14.84
CA LEU A 320 -12.84 -10.39 13.61
C LEU A 320 -11.88 -10.91 12.55
N ARG A 321 -10.68 -10.34 12.49
CA ARG A 321 -9.64 -10.72 11.53
C ARG A 321 -8.26 -10.27 12.00
N THR A 322 -7.24 -10.97 11.53
CA THR A 322 -5.84 -10.57 11.68
C THR A 322 -5.18 -10.46 10.31
N TYR A 323 -4.09 -9.69 10.23
CA TYR A 323 -3.19 -9.71 9.09
C TYR A 323 -1.76 -9.45 9.55
N SER A 324 -0.80 -9.97 8.78
CA SER A 324 0.63 -9.87 9.08
C SER A 324 1.41 -9.62 7.80
N GLY A 325 2.57 -9.00 7.95
CA GLY A 325 3.54 -8.82 6.87
C GLY A 325 4.94 -8.73 7.44
N VAL A 326 5.94 -8.93 6.58
CA VAL A 326 7.35 -8.76 6.96
C VAL A 326 7.92 -7.50 6.32
N ARG A 327 8.63 -6.71 7.12
CA ARG A 327 9.32 -5.50 6.71
C ARG A 327 10.71 -5.89 6.20
N PRO A 328 11.05 -5.57 4.94
CA PRO A 328 12.35 -5.87 4.35
C PRO A 328 13.38 -4.80 4.72
N LEU A 329 13.83 -4.78 5.97
CA LEU A 329 14.72 -3.72 6.44
C LEU A 329 16.17 -3.98 6.01
N CYS A 330 16.85 -2.92 5.56
CA CYS A 330 18.29 -2.99 5.26
C CYS A 330 19.03 -3.36 6.54
N ASN A 331 19.94 -4.32 6.48
CA ASN A 331 20.70 -4.71 7.66
C ASN A 331 21.75 -3.64 7.99
N ASP A 332 21.49 -2.85 9.02
CA ASP A 332 22.37 -1.81 9.55
C ASP A 332 23.17 -2.25 10.79
N GLU A 333 23.19 -3.57 11.07
CA GLU A 333 23.85 -4.19 12.23
C GLU A 333 23.24 -3.84 13.60
N SER A 334 22.05 -3.23 13.65
CA SER A 334 21.36 -2.95 14.93
C SER A 334 20.86 -4.22 15.64
N ASP A 335 21.09 -4.37 16.95
CA ASP A 335 20.61 -5.54 17.71
C ASP A 335 19.08 -5.57 17.91
N ASN A 336 18.45 -4.42 18.14
CA ASN A 336 17.01 -4.32 18.43
C ASN A 336 16.16 -4.13 17.15
N PRO A 337 15.21 -5.05 16.82
CA PRO A 337 14.30 -4.91 15.68
C PRO A 337 13.56 -3.57 15.59
N SER A 338 13.20 -2.94 16.72
CA SER A 338 12.48 -1.66 16.71
C SER A 338 13.36 -0.45 16.38
N ALA A 339 14.68 -0.59 16.51
CA ALA A 339 15.68 0.46 16.30
C ALA A 339 16.29 0.49 14.89
N ILE A 340 16.25 -0.63 14.15
CA ILE A 340 16.72 -0.73 12.75
C ILE A 340 16.18 0.45 11.93
N THR A 341 16.99 1.07 11.08
CA THR A 341 16.51 2.17 10.25
C THR A 341 15.33 1.74 9.36
N ARG A 342 14.35 2.64 9.24
CA ARG A 342 13.18 2.46 8.33
C ARG A 342 13.36 3.23 7.04
N ASP A 343 14.54 3.80 6.82
CA ASP A 343 14.93 4.46 5.59
C ASP A 343 15.10 3.44 4.45
N TYR A 344 15.34 3.93 3.24
CA TYR A 344 15.62 3.09 2.08
C TYR A 344 17.05 3.24 1.60
N THR A 345 17.57 2.17 1.01
CA THR A 345 18.86 2.15 0.32
C THR A 345 18.63 1.65 -1.10
N LEU A 346 19.12 2.41 -2.08
CA LEU A 346 19.19 2.01 -3.47
C LEU A 346 20.61 1.53 -3.77
N SER A 347 20.71 0.42 -4.50
CA SER A 347 22.00 -0.11 -4.91
C SER A 347 22.00 -0.35 -6.42
N LEU A 348 22.75 0.48 -7.13
CA LEU A 348 23.01 0.34 -8.55
C LEU A 348 24.31 -0.45 -8.78
N SER A 349 24.31 -1.39 -9.71
CA SER A 349 25.51 -2.11 -10.14
C SER A 349 25.49 -2.42 -11.64
N GLY A 350 26.69 -2.55 -12.24
CA GLY A 350 26.88 -2.71 -13.67
C GLY A 350 27.08 -1.39 -14.41
N SER A 351 27.69 -1.49 -15.59
CA SER A 351 27.87 -0.36 -16.51
C SER A 351 26.86 -0.39 -17.66
N LYS A 352 26.93 0.61 -18.56
CA LYS A 352 26.07 0.68 -19.74
C LYS A 352 26.35 -0.47 -20.71
N GLU A 353 27.59 -0.93 -20.74
CA GLU A 353 28.04 -2.06 -21.57
C GLU A 353 27.58 -3.42 -21.00
N GLU A 354 27.30 -3.49 -19.70
CA GLU A 354 26.88 -4.71 -19.02
C GLU A 354 25.36 -4.85 -18.81
N ALA A 355 24.59 -3.78 -18.98
CA ALA A 355 23.20 -3.61 -18.50
C ALA A 355 23.10 -3.45 -16.96
N PRO A 356 22.70 -2.27 -16.46
CA PRO A 356 22.64 -2.02 -15.02
C PRO A 356 21.52 -2.80 -14.32
N ILE A 357 21.72 -3.07 -13.03
CA ILE A 357 20.67 -3.49 -12.10
C ILE A 357 20.61 -2.54 -10.91
N LEU A 358 19.40 -2.05 -10.60
CA LEU A 358 19.09 -1.27 -9.41
C LEU A 358 18.26 -2.11 -8.44
N SER A 359 18.74 -2.28 -7.21
CA SER A 359 18.05 -3.06 -6.16
C SER A 359 17.55 -2.15 -5.04
N VAL A 360 16.34 -2.42 -4.55
CA VAL A 360 15.68 -1.62 -3.50
C VAL A 360 15.69 -2.38 -2.17
N PHE A 361 16.31 -1.80 -1.14
CA PHE A 361 16.31 -2.29 0.24
C PHE A 361 15.52 -1.32 1.12
N GLY A 362 14.58 -1.82 1.91
CA GLY A 362 13.69 -0.97 2.70
C GLY A 362 12.64 -0.22 1.85
N GLY A 363 12.31 1.00 2.28
CA GLY A 363 11.30 1.84 1.63
C GLY A 363 9.92 1.72 2.27
N LYS A 364 9.47 2.82 2.88
CA LYS A 364 8.13 2.92 3.48
C LYS A 364 7.10 3.22 2.39
N LEU A 365 5.86 2.83 2.65
CA LEU A 365 4.70 3.30 1.87
C LEU A 365 4.67 4.83 1.76
N THR A 366 5.07 5.56 2.81
CA THR A 366 5.13 7.04 2.79
C THR A 366 6.10 7.61 1.76
N THR A 367 7.28 6.98 1.58
CA THR A 367 8.38 7.56 0.79
C THR A 367 8.50 6.96 -0.62
N TYR A 368 7.59 6.06 -1.01
CA TYR A 368 7.70 5.31 -2.27
C TYR A 368 7.89 6.20 -3.52
N ARG A 369 7.23 7.36 -3.57
CA ARG A 369 7.28 8.25 -4.72
C ARG A 369 8.64 8.95 -4.81
N LYS A 370 9.19 9.39 -3.67
CA LYS A 370 10.56 9.92 -3.58
C LYS A 370 11.61 8.86 -3.90
N LEU A 371 11.43 7.65 -3.37
CA LEU A 371 12.25 6.50 -3.70
C LEU A 371 12.25 6.23 -5.21
N ALA A 372 11.09 6.25 -5.86
CA ALA A 372 10.99 6.11 -7.31
C ALA A 372 11.72 7.24 -8.06
N GLU A 373 11.52 8.50 -7.65
CA GLU A 373 12.25 9.64 -8.24
C GLU A 373 13.76 9.47 -8.14
N SER A 374 14.27 9.02 -6.98
CA SER A 374 15.69 8.73 -6.74
C SER A 374 16.20 7.57 -7.59
N ALA A 375 15.43 6.47 -7.68
CA ALA A 375 15.80 5.33 -8.50
C ALA A 375 15.94 5.69 -9.99
N LEU A 376 15.01 6.49 -10.51
CA LEU A 376 15.11 6.98 -11.88
C LEU A 376 16.23 8.01 -12.06
N ALA A 377 16.58 8.78 -11.02
CA ALA A 377 17.75 9.65 -11.08
C ALA A 377 19.06 8.86 -11.21
N GLU A 378 19.22 7.75 -10.48
CA GLU A 378 20.38 6.85 -10.61
C GLU A 378 20.42 6.15 -11.98
N LEU A 379 19.27 5.84 -12.57
CA LEU A 379 19.17 5.22 -13.90
C LEU A 379 19.30 6.23 -15.06
N ALA A 380 19.19 7.53 -14.80
CA ALA A 380 19.21 8.57 -15.84
C ALA A 380 20.43 8.50 -16.78
N PRO A 381 21.67 8.24 -16.31
CA PRO A 381 22.83 8.15 -17.19
C PRO A 381 22.73 7.06 -18.28
N PHE A 382 21.90 6.04 -18.07
CA PHE A 382 21.70 4.95 -19.03
C PHE A 382 20.62 5.26 -20.07
N PHE A 383 19.80 6.28 -19.83
CA PHE A 383 18.66 6.67 -20.68
C PHE A 383 18.71 8.16 -21.03
N PRO A 384 19.56 8.59 -21.99
CA PRO A 384 19.74 10.01 -22.31
C PRO A 384 18.48 10.74 -22.79
N GLN A 385 17.47 10.00 -23.28
CA GLN A 385 16.20 10.53 -23.76
C GLN A 385 15.09 10.51 -22.69
N MET A 386 15.41 10.10 -21.46
CA MET A 386 14.45 10.06 -20.36
C MET A 386 14.00 11.48 -20.00
N LYS A 387 12.67 11.69 -19.96
CA LYS A 387 12.07 12.98 -19.62
C LYS A 387 12.30 13.34 -18.13
N PRO A 388 12.14 14.63 -17.74
CA PRO A 388 12.28 15.07 -16.36
C PRO A 388 11.27 14.42 -15.39
N LYS A 389 11.53 14.59 -14.08
CA LYS A 389 10.58 14.19 -13.01
C LYS A 389 9.22 14.85 -13.19
N TRP A 390 8.15 14.11 -12.89
CA TRP A 390 6.76 14.55 -13.14
C TRP A 390 5.77 14.15 -12.03
N THR A 391 6.11 13.14 -11.22
CA THR A 391 5.13 12.45 -10.35
C THR A 391 4.61 13.28 -9.18
N ALA A 392 5.32 14.35 -8.79
CA ALA A 392 4.98 15.19 -7.63
C ALA A 392 3.68 16.00 -7.81
N THR A 393 3.33 16.35 -9.05
CA THR A 393 2.14 17.16 -9.37
C THR A 393 1.05 16.37 -10.08
N ALA A 394 1.35 15.14 -10.51
CA ALA A 394 0.39 14.29 -11.20
C ALA A 394 -0.57 13.62 -10.21
N SER A 395 -1.87 13.66 -10.49
CA SER A 395 -2.86 12.83 -9.82
C SER A 395 -2.67 11.34 -10.17
N LEU A 396 -3.05 10.45 -9.26
CA LEU A 396 -3.25 9.05 -9.58
C LEU A 396 -4.64 8.83 -10.19
N PRO A 397 -4.85 7.74 -10.95
CA PRO A 397 -6.15 7.36 -11.47
C PRO A 397 -7.23 7.39 -10.38
N GLY A 398 -8.36 8.04 -10.67
CA GLY A 398 -9.45 8.29 -9.71
C GLY A 398 -9.31 9.58 -8.91
N GLY A 399 -8.12 10.20 -8.91
CA GLY A 399 -7.86 11.49 -8.26
C GLY A 399 -7.91 12.69 -9.20
N GLU A 400 -8.10 12.49 -10.50
CA GLU A 400 -8.12 13.58 -11.49
C GLU A 400 -9.38 14.42 -11.34
N ASP A 401 -9.20 15.75 -11.32
CA ASP A 401 -10.27 16.76 -11.24
C ASP A 401 -11.30 16.50 -10.13
N MET A 402 -10.89 15.78 -9.09
CA MET A 402 -11.77 15.42 -7.99
C MET A 402 -11.93 16.61 -7.05
N GLY A 403 -13.18 16.99 -6.79
CA GLY A 403 -13.53 17.87 -5.68
C GLY A 403 -13.36 17.19 -4.32
N SER A 404 -14.35 17.34 -3.43
CA SER A 404 -14.36 16.57 -2.19
C SER A 404 -15.02 15.20 -2.39
N LEU A 405 -14.69 14.26 -1.50
CA LEU A 405 -15.34 12.96 -1.45
C LEU A 405 -16.86 13.07 -1.31
N GLN A 406 -17.31 14.02 -0.49
CA GLN A 406 -18.74 14.30 -0.29
C GLN A 406 -19.36 14.86 -1.57
N ALA A 407 -18.67 15.74 -2.29
CA ALA A 407 -19.15 16.29 -3.55
C ALA A 407 -19.35 15.19 -4.59
N LEU A 408 -18.35 14.31 -4.79
CA LEU A 408 -18.46 13.19 -5.72
C LEU A 408 -19.57 12.21 -5.32
N THR A 409 -19.70 11.90 -4.02
CA THR A 409 -20.77 11.04 -3.51
C THR A 409 -22.15 11.63 -3.81
N ASN A 410 -22.34 12.93 -3.58
CA ASN A 410 -23.59 13.63 -3.87
C ASN A 410 -23.86 13.67 -5.37
N GLU A 411 -22.84 13.92 -6.18
CA GLU A 411 -22.99 13.97 -7.64
C GLU A 411 -23.42 12.62 -8.22
N LEU A 412 -22.81 11.51 -7.78
CA LEU A 412 -23.23 10.16 -8.14
C LEU A 412 -24.70 9.92 -7.80
N ARG A 413 -25.14 10.33 -6.61
CA ARG A 413 -26.53 10.15 -6.16
C ARG A 413 -27.54 11.02 -6.90
N THR A 414 -27.15 12.25 -7.25
CA THR A 414 -28.02 13.17 -7.99
C THR A 414 -28.22 12.70 -9.43
N ARG A 415 -27.17 12.16 -10.07
CA ARG A 415 -27.25 11.66 -11.45
C ARG A 415 -27.86 10.25 -11.53
N PHE A 416 -27.68 9.44 -10.50
CA PHE A 416 -28.14 8.05 -10.43
C PHE A 416 -28.91 7.82 -9.13
N ASP A 417 -30.18 8.22 -9.11
CA ASP A 417 -31.07 8.14 -7.94
C ASP A 417 -31.31 6.70 -7.45
N TRP A 418 -31.17 5.72 -8.35
CA TRP A 418 -31.21 4.29 -8.08
C TRP A 418 -29.96 3.75 -7.36
N LEU A 419 -28.86 4.50 -7.31
CA LEU A 419 -27.61 4.04 -6.69
C LEU A 419 -27.68 4.19 -5.16
N PRO A 420 -27.57 3.09 -4.38
CA PRO A 420 -27.61 3.19 -2.92
C PRO A 420 -26.51 4.10 -2.37
N THR A 421 -26.86 4.91 -1.36
CA THR A 421 -25.97 5.92 -0.78
C THR A 421 -24.64 5.34 -0.29
N GLU A 422 -24.70 4.17 0.37
CA GLU A 422 -23.52 3.49 0.89
C GLU A 422 -22.59 2.99 -0.23
N VAL A 423 -23.16 2.55 -1.36
CA VAL A 423 -22.39 2.15 -2.55
C VAL A 423 -21.73 3.36 -3.19
N ALA A 424 -22.48 4.46 -3.39
CA ALA A 424 -21.94 5.70 -3.94
C ALA A 424 -20.77 6.25 -3.08
N ARG A 425 -20.93 6.25 -1.75
CA ARG A 425 -19.88 6.70 -0.81
C ARG A 425 -18.66 5.78 -0.87
N ARG A 426 -18.87 4.46 -0.94
CA ARG A 426 -17.78 3.48 -1.07
C ARG A 426 -17.03 3.68 -2.38
N TRP A 427 -17.72 3.80 -3.50
CA TRP A 427 -17.10 4.04 -4.79
C TRP A 427 -16.32 5.35 -4.84
N ALA A 428 -16.86 6.45 -4.28
CA ALA A 428 -16.13 7.71 -4.15
C ALA A 428 -14.84 7.57 -3.31
N ARG A 429 -14.82 6.67 -2.32
CA ARG A 429 -13.64 6.34 -1.48
C ARG A 429 -12.69 5.33 -2.10
N THR A 430 -13.14 4.47 -3.00
CA THR A 430 -12.34 3.37 -3.56
C THR A 430 -11.80 3.71 -4.94
N TYR A 431 -12.66 4.25 -5.81
CA TYR A 431 -12.39 4.48 -7.23
C TYR A 431 -12.26 5.97 -7.58
N GLY A 432 -12.74 6.87 -6.70
CA GLY A 432 -12.79 8.30 -6.98
C GLY A 432 -13.51 8.56 -8.30
N THR A 433 -12.95 9.39 -9.18
CA THR A 433 -13.54 9.70 -10.49
C THR A 433 -13.62 8.51 -11.44
N ARG A 434 -12.93 7.39 -11.18
CA ARG A 434 -13.13 6.16 -11.97
C ARG A 434 -14.50 5.50 -11.72
N SER A 435 -15.22 5.92 -10.68
CA SER A 435 -16.62 5.51 -10.45
C SER A 435 -17.53 5.79 -11.65
N TRP A 436 -17.23 6.80 -12.48
CA TRP A 436 -18.00 7.10 -13.68
C TRP A 436 -18.02 5.96 -14.70
N ARG A 437 -16.96 5.15 -14.77
CA ARG A 437 -16.91 3.96 -15.64
C ARG A 437 -17.86 2.86 -15.17
N LEU A 438 -18.06 2.74 -13.86
CA LEU A 438 -18.97 1.73 -13.28
C LEU A 438 -20.44 2.01 -13.64
N VAL A 439 -20.81 3.26 -13.89
CA VAL A 439 -22.19 3.67 -14.20
C VAL A 439 -22.43 3.94 -15.69
N GLU A 440 -21.39 3.88 -16.53
CA GLU A 440 -21.50 4.14 -17.95
C GLU A 440 -22.51 3.20 -18.65
N GLY A 441 -23.56 3.76 -19.23
CA GLY A 441 -24.64 2.99 -19.88
C GLY A 441 -25.58 2.25 -18.92
N VAL A 442 -25.48 2.49 -17.61
CA VAL A 442 -26.35 1.88 -16.58
C VAL A 442 -27.51 2.81 -16.26
N GLN A 443 -28.75 2.33 -16.43
CA GLN A 443 -29.96 3.13 -16.19
C GLN A 443 -30.68 2.76 -14.89
N THR A 444 -30.49 1.55 -14.39
CA THR A 444 -31.14 1.05 -13.18
C THR A 444 -30.19 0.18 -12.37
N LEU A 445 -30.49 -0.01 -11.09
CA LEU A 445 -29.71 -0.92 -10.23
C LEU A 445 -29.67 -2.36 -10.78
N ALA A 446 -30.74 -2.82 -11.42
CA ALA A 446 -30.77 -4.15 -12.04
C ALA A 446 -29.73 -4.31 -13.17
N ASN A 447 -29.36 -3.20 -13.85
CA ASN A 447 -28.33 -3.22 -14.88
C ASN A 447 -26.90 -3.34 -14.32
N MET A 448 -26.71 -3.25 -13.00
CA MET A 448 -25.44 -3.57 -12.33
C MET A 448 -25.18 -5.08 -12.27
N GLY A 449 -26.18 -5.90 -12.58
CA GLY A 449 -26.13 -7.36 -12.52
C GLY A 449 -26.39 -7.90 -11.11
N GLU A 450 -25.94 -9.12 -10.83
CA GLU A 450 -26.21 -9.81 -9.57
C GLU A 450 -25.55 -9.08 -8.39
N HIS A 451 -26.27 -8.95 -7.28
CA HIS A 451 -25.71 -8.49 -6.00
C HIS A 451 -25.05 -9.66 -5.28
N LEU A 452 -23.73 -9.61 -5.16
CA LEU A 452 -22.92 -10.72 -4.64
C LEU A 452 -22.77 -10.69 -3.11
N GLY A 453 -23.04 -9.53 -2.48
CA GLY A 453 -22.89 -9.30 -1.03
C GLY A 453 -22.14 -8.01 -0.71
N GLY A 454 -22.34 -7.43 0.47
CA GLY A 454 -21.61 -6.22 0.92
C GLY A 454 -21.75 -4.97 0.02
N GLY A 455 -22.75 -4.94 -0.87
CA GLY A 455 -22.90 -3.88 -1.88
C GLY A 455 -22.03 -4.05 -3.13
N LEU A 456 -21.44 -5.22 -3.35
CA LEU A 456 -20.70 -5.61 -4.55
C LEU A 456 -21.66 -6.17 -5.60
N TYR A 457 -21.54 -5.70 -6.84
CA TYR A 457 -22.31 -6.18 -7.98
C TYR A 457 -21.39 -6.79 -9.04
N THR A 458 -21.91 -7.69 -9.88
CA THR A 458 -21.11 -8.36 -10.92
C THR A 458 -20.44 -7.38 -11.87
N ARG A 459 -21.09 -6.28 -12.23
CA ARG A 459 -20.47 -5.22 -13.05
C ARG A 459 -19.25 -4.57 -12.39
N GLU A 460 -19.26 -4.44 -11.07
CA GLU A 460 -18.08 -3.95 -10.34
C GLU A 460 -16.97 -4.99 -10.33
N VAL A 461 -17.31 -6.28 -10.22
CA VAL A 461 -16.35 -7.38 -10.37
C VAL A 461 -15.71 -7.35 -11.76
N ASP A 462 -16.51 -7.15 -12.82
CA ASP A 462 -16.01 -7.06 -14.19
C ASP A 462 -15.02 -5.90 -14.37
N TYR A 463 -15.33 -4.73 -13.80
CA TYR A 463 -14.42 -3.58 -13.77
C TYR A 463 -13.11 -3.91 -13.05
N LEU A 464 -13.18 -4.54 -11.88
CA LEU A 464 -11.99 -4.91 -11.13
C LEU A 464 -11.12 -5.93 -11.89
N CYS A 465 -11.74 -6.82 -12.66
CA CYS A 465 -11.03 -7.78 -13.51
C CYS A 465 -10.36 -7.10 -14.72
N SER A 466 -11.07 -6.20 -15.40
CA SER A 466 -10.57 -5.57 -16.63
C SER A 466 -9.61 -4.41 -16.37
N GLU A 467 -9.83 -3.63 -15.31
CA GLU A 467 -9.10 -2.41 -15.02
C GLU A 467 -8.09 -2.56 -13.88
N GLU A 468 -8.29 -3.50 -12.95
CA GLU A 468 -7.50 -3.62 -11.73
C GLU A 468 -6.86 -5.01 -11.51
N TRP A 469 -6.70 -5.80 -12.58
CA TRP A 469 -6.02 -7.11 -12.57
C TRP A 469 -6.58 -8.14 -11.57
N ALA A 470 -7.82 -7.98 -11.11
CA ALA A 470 -8.41 -8.96 -10.20
C ALA A 470 -8.70 -10.28 -10.92
N LEU A 471 -8.28 -11.39 -10.32
CA LEU A 471 -8.44 -12.76 -10.84
C LEU A 471 -9.07 -13.70 -9.79
N SER A 472 -9.05 -13.32 -8.52
CA SER A 472 -9.59 -14.11 -7.40
C SER A 472 -10.49 -13.29 -6.48
N ALA A 473 -11.35 -13.98 -5.73
CA ALA A 473 -12.15 -13.34 -4.69
C ALA A 473 -11.26 -12.68 -3.63
N GLN A 474 -10.07 -13.24 -3.39
CA GLN A 474 -9.09 -12.68 -2.47
C GLN A 474 -8.60 -11.29 -2.92
N ASP A 475 -8.34 -11.11 -4.22
CA ASP A 475 -7.94 -9.83 -4.80
C ASP A 475 -9.01 -8.79 -4.52
N ILE A 476 -10.28 -9.12 -4.85
CA ILE A 476 -11.42 -8.20 -4.75
C ILE A 476 -11.74 -7.87 -3.29
N LEU A 477 -11.94 -8.88 -2.46
CA LEU A 477 -12.52 -8.73 -1.13
C LEU A 477 -11.53 -8.18 -0.10
N TRP A 478 -10.22 -8.38 -0.29
CA TRP A 478 -9.22 -8.04 0.72
C TRP A 478 -8.16 -7.05 0.25
N ARG A 479 -7.94 -6.92 -1.07
CA ARG A 479 -7.05 -5.88 -1.61
C ARG A 479 -7.84 -4.74 -2.22
N ARG A 480 -8.69 -5.02 -3.22
CA ARG A 480 -9.48 -4.02 -3.97
C ARG A 480 -10.45 -3.23 -3.08
N SER A 481 -11.26 -3.93 -2.28
CA SER A 481 -12.44 -3.30 -1.68
C SER A 481 -12.55 -3.39 -0.16
N LYS A 482 -11.91 -4.37 0.47
CA LYS A 482 -12.10 -4.72 1.91
C LYS A 482 -13.52 -5.21 2.25
N LEU A 483 -14.33 -5.53 1.24
CA LEU A 483 -15.69 -6.05 1.41
C LEU A 483 -15.75 -7.45 2.04
N GLY A 484 -14.60 -8.14 2.16
CA GLY A 484 -14.50 -9.34 2.98
C GLY A 484 -14.92 -9.13 4.44
N LEU A 485 -14.81 -7.91 4.98
CA LEU A 485 -15.30 -7.56 6.32
C LEU A 485 -16.81 -7.30 6.39
N PHE A 486 -17.48 -7.25 5.24
CA PHE A 486 -18.91 -6.93 5.09
C PHE A 486 -19.69 -8.05 4.39
N THR A 487 -19.06 -9.22 4.22
CA THR A 487 -19.63 -10.35 3.50
C THR A 487 -19.56 -11.64 4.32
N THR A 488 -20.59 -12.47 4.21
CA THR A 488 -20.62 -13.81 4.80
C THR A 488 -19.76 -14.80 3.99
N PRO A 489 -19.36 -15.96 4.55
CA PRO A 489 -18.65 -16.99 3.77
C PRO A 489 -19.36 -17.40 2.48
N GLU A 490 -20.68 -17.48 2.49
CA GLU A 490 -21.50 -17.81 1.31
C GLU A 490 -21.43 -16.71 0.25
N GLU A 491 -21.48 -15.44 0.66
CA GLU A 491 -21.29 -14.29 -0.23
C GLU A 491 -19.89 -14.28 -0.86
N GLN A 492 -18.86 -14.57 -0.07
CA GLN A 492 -17.49 -14.65 -0.59
C GLN A 492 -17.34 -15.79 -1.60
N GLN A 493 -18.00 -16.92 -1.37
CA GLN A 493 -18.05 -18.03 -2.32
C GLN A 493 -18.81 -17.66 -3.60
N ARG A 494 -19.89 -16.87 -3.52
CA ARG A 494 -20.59 -16.36 -4.71
C ARG A 494 -19.68 -15.53 -5.60
N VAL A 495 -18.85 -14.66 -5.01
CA VAL A 495 -17.84 -13.88 -5.77
C VAL A 495 -16.87 -14.80 -6.51
N GLN A 496 -16.36 -15.85 -5.84
CA GLN A 496 -15.45 -16.80 -6.49
C GLN A 496 -16.15 -17.59 -7.61
N THR A 497 -17.40 -17.99 -7.40
CA THR A 497 -18.20 -18.69 -8.43
C THR A 497 -18.41 -17.80 -9.66
N TYR A 498 -18.73 -16.52 -9.47
CA TYR A 498 -18.85 -15.56 -10.58
C TYR A 498 -17.51 -15.35 -11.30
N LEU A 499 -16.40 -15.21 -10.58
CA LEU A 499 -15.08 -15.09 -11.23
C LEU A 499 -14.72 -16.30 -12.11
N ASN A 500 -15.14 -17.51 -11.71
CA ASN A 500 -14.93 -18.71 -12.53
C ASN A 500 -15.73 -18.66 -13.85
N THR A 501 -16.87 -17.97 -13.91
CA THR A 501 -17.61 -17.79 -15.18
C THR A 501 -16.92 -16.76 -16.07
N VAL A 502 -16.48 -15.64 -15.50
CA VAL A 502 -15.70 -14.60 -16.20
C VAL A 502 -14.43 -15.19 -16.84
N ALA A 503 -13.70 -16.03 -16.09
CA ALA A 503 -12.48 -16.68 -16.60
C ALA A 503 -12.76 -17.61 -17.79
N ARG A 504 -13.82 -18.43 -17.74
CA ARG A 504 -14.21 -19.33 -18.84
C ARG A 504 -14.56 -18.56 -20.11
N HIS A 505 -15.26 -17.43 -19.99
CA HIS A 505 -15.57 -16.58 -21.13
C HIS A 505 -14.33 -15.99 -21.78
N LYS A 506 -13.27 -15.69 -21.00
CA LYS A 506 -12.00 -15.21 -21.55
C LYS A 506 -11.29 -16.28 -22.38
N THR A 507 -11.17 -17.50 -21.87
CA THR A 507 -10.53 -18.62 -22.58
C THR A 507 -11.27 -19.00 -23.87
N SER A 508 -12.61 -18.97 -23.87
CA SER A 508 -13.39 -19.27 -25.08
C SER A 508 -13.23 -18.23 -26.19
N ILE A 509 -12.96 -16.97 -25.84
CA ILE A 509 -12.75 -15.89 -26.81
C ILE A 509 -11.32 -15.88 -27.33
N GLU A 510 -10.32 -16.23 -26.51
CA GLU A 510 -8.93 -16.36 -26.96
C GLU A 510 -8.69 -17.60 -27.85
N ALA A 511 -9.57 -18.61 -27.77
CA ALA A 511 -9.51 -19.83 -28.56
C ALA A 511 -10.31 -19.79 -29.88
N ALA A 512 -11.13 -18.77 -30.09
CA ALA A 512 -11.96 -18.55 -31.29
C ALA A 512 -11.38 -17.41 -32.13
#